data_AF-A0A0P6XNR4-F1
#
_entry.id   AF-A0A0P6XNR4-F1
#
_cell.length_a   1.000
_cell.length_b   1.000
_cell.length_c   1.000
_cell.angle_alpha   90.00
_cell.angle_beta   90.00
_cell.angle_gamma   90.00
#
_symmetry.space_group_name_H-M   'P 1'
#
loop_
_entity.id
_entity.type
_entity.pdbx_description
1 polymer ?
#
loop_
_entity_poly.entity_id
_entity_poly.type
_entity_poly.pdbx_seq_one_letter_code
_entity_poly.pdbx_strand_id
1 'polypeptide(L)'
;MEEKIAPLFQEKNPTPMDQLVQTRAYTLPSSTMDDAWEMILGQLQSEMDKTSFETWVKPLKPVSYRDGVFTVGARNTYGRDWVEARLRSRVTHMLEGMLTAPVRLKFTVVNEFFHEEDGEPAPRKEKPSVQPSDDEPSKPVDREPRRERTQGEPSERKILLARAYGSERARVIQPERGLFLTLYFFEHWLPLVGHSALAVILAARSMCFWNPKTGELRNRVETDMAEIAAKANVSVRTVKDVLAGELVRKYFLRYTVRRMMTPNGVRTAGITLMVRMDDPLTPEDQDVLNLPEAERWYPAEFEDETEE
;
A
#
# COMPACT_ATOMS: atom_id res chain seq x y z
N MET A 1 38.11 68.07 -22.82
CA MET A 1 38.29 67.08 -23.89
C MET A 1 37.25 66.01 -23.64
N GLU A 2 36.15 65.83 -24.37
CA GLU A 2 35.52 66.41 -25.56
C GLU A 2 34.00 66.27 -25.26
N GLU A 3 33.17 67.32 -25.36
CA GLU A 3 32.30 67.62 -26.51
C GLU A 3 31.59 66.38 -27.11
N LYS A 4 30.29 66.35 -27.44
CA LYS A 4 29.12 67.25 -27.36
C LYS A 4 27.96 66.48 -28.02
N ILE A 5 26.74 67.06 -27.98
CA ILE A 5 25.61 66.88 -28.93
C ILE A 5 24.51 65.88 -28.53
N ALA A 6 23.39 66.45 -28.05
CA ALA A 6 22.05 65.91 -28.23
C ALA A 6 21.55 66.13 -29.67
N PRO A 7 20.51 65.42 -30.12
CA PRO A 7 19.32 66.18 -30.51
C PRO A 7 17.97 65.54 -30.14
N LEU A 8 17.00 66.42 -29.89
CA LEU A 8 15.55 66.20 -30.06
C LEU A 8 15.26 65.80 -31.52
N PHE A 9 14.50 64.73 -31.77
CA PHE A 9 13.51 64.65 -32.85
C PHE A 9 12.47 63.55 -32.53
N GLN A 10 11.20 63.92 -32.64
CA GLN A 10 10.04 63.06 -32.53
C GLN A 10 9.95 62.11 -33.72
N GLU A 11 9.68 60.82 -33.50
CA GLU A 11 9.11 59.95 -34.53
C GLU A 11 8.04 59.01 -33.95
N LYS A 12 6.79 59.37 -34.29
CA LYS A 12 5.59 58.55 -34.50
C LYS A 12 5.31 57.38 -33.56
N ASN A 13 4.25 57.55 -32.76
CA ASN A 13 3.38 56.44 -32.33
C ASN A 13 2.99 55.59 -33.56
N PRO A 14 3.27 54.27 -33.57
CA PRO A 14 2.58 53.38 -34.48
C PRO A 14 1.18 53.09 -33.94
N THR A 15 0.18 53.35 -34.78
CA THR A 15 -1.24 52.97 -34.61
C THR A 15 -1.39 51.44 -34.47
N PRO A 16 -2.48 50.97 -33.83
CA PRO A 16 -2.59 49.60 -33.34
C PRO A 16 -3.25 48.69 -34.38
N MET A 17 -2.47 48.04 -35.24
CA MET A 17 -2.89 46.84 -35.98
C MET A 17 -1.61 46.08 -36.36
N ASP A 18 -1.64 44.75 -36.23
CA ASP A 18 -0.55 43.81 -36.53
C ASP A 18 0.56 43.59 -35.49
N GLN A 19 0.17 43.33 -34.24
CA GLN A 19 0.85 42.26 -33.49
C GLN A 19 -0.12 41.12 -33.17
N LEU A 20 0.01 40.12 -34.04
CA LEU A 20 -0.63 38.82 -34.07
C LEU A 20 -0.58 38.08 -32.72
N VAL A 21 -1.76 37.61 -32.33
CA VAL A 21 -2.01 36.38 -31.56
C VAL A 21 -1.14 36.24 -30.30
N GLN A 22 -1.32 37.15 -29.34
CA GLN A 22 -1.18 36.73 -27.96
C GLN A 22 -2.34 35.81 -27.63
N THR A 23 -2.06 34.51 -27.62
CA THR A 23 -2.90 33.46 -27.05
C THR A 23 -3.18 33.83 -25.60
N ARG A 24 -4.20 34.66 -25.37
CA ARG A 24 -4.77 34.82 -24.03
C ARG A 24 -5.21 33.43 -23.61
N ALA A 25 -4.50 32.85 -22.66
CA ALA A 25 -4.95 31.64 -22.00
C ALA A 25 -6.32 31.94 -21.38
N TYR A 26 -7.38 31.46 -22.04
CA TYR A 26 -8.72 31.45 -21.47
C TYR A 26 -8.68 30.48 -20.29
N THR A 27 -8.31 30.99 -19.12
CA THR A 27 -8.56 30.29 -17.86
C THR A 27 -10.05 30.46 -17.61
N LEU A 28 -10.82 29.40 -17.86
CA LEU A 28 -12.23 29.40 -17.48
C LEU A 28 -12.32 29.56 -15.95
N PRO A 29 -13.16 30.46 -15.43
CA PRO A 29 -13.52 30.46 -14.01
C PRO A 29 -13.96 29.05 -13.60
N SER A 30 -13.56 28.57 -12.42
CA SER A 30 -13.88 27.19 -11.98
C SER A 30 -15.37 26.87 -12.09
N SER A 31 -16.24 27.86 -11.80
CA SER A 31 -17.70 27.74 -11.94
C SER A 31 -18.13 27.34 -13.35
N THR A 32 -17.57 27.95 -14.40
CA THR A 32 -17.94 27.62 -15.79
C THR A 32 -17.44 26.26 -16.26
N MET A 33 -16.41 25.70 -15.61
CA MET A 33 -15.86 24.38 -15.91
C MET A 33 -16.71 23.27 -15.29
N ASP A 34 -17.12 23.48 -14.04
CA ASP A 34 -18.00 22.55 -13.31
C ASP A 34 -19.38 22.50 -13.96
N ASP A 35 -19.96 23.66 -14.30
CA ASP A 35 -21.24 23.76 -15.04
C ASP A 35 -21.17 23.02 -16.39
N ALA A 36 -20.08 23.21 -17.14
CA ALA A 36 -19.89 22.54 -18.42
C ALA A 36 -19.76 21.02 -18.27
N TRP A 37 -19.09 20.56 -17.22
CA TRP A 37 -18.93 19.15 -16.94
C TRP A 37 -20.24 18.49 -16.48
N GLU A 38 -21.06 19.18 -15.67
CA GLU A 38 -22.37 18.68 -15.26
C GLU A 38 -23.31 18.48 -16.46
N MET A 39 -23.32 19.40 -17.42
CA MET A 39 -24.08 19.23 -18.67
C MET A 39 -23.63 18.01 -19.47
N ILE A 40 -22.31 17.77 -19.54
CA ILE A 40 -21.74 16.59 -20.21
C ILE A 40 -22.17 15.30 -19.49
N LEU A 41 -22.11 15.28 -18.15
CA LEU A 41 -22.54 14.13 -17.35
C LEU A 41 -24.02 13.82 -17.58
N GLY A 42 -24.89 14.83 -17.60
CA GLY A 42 -26.32 14.66 -17.88
C GLY A 42 -26.57 14.07 -19.26
N GLN A 43 -25.86 14.55 -20.29
CA GLN A 43 -25.98 14.00 -21.64
C GLN A 43 -25.47 12.55 -21.71
N LEU A 44 -24.31 12.26 -21.12
CA LEU A 44 -23.75 10.89 -21.07
C LEU A 44 -24.66 9.91 -20.33
N GLN A 45 -25.34 10.35 -19.26
CA GLN A 45 -26.29 9.51 -18.52
C GLN A 45 -27.46 9.05 -19.39
N SER A 46 -27.90 9.87 -20.34
CA SER A 46 -28.98 9.52 -21.27
C SER A 46 -28.57 8.53 -22.37
N GLU A 47 -27.26 8.43 -22.65
CA GLU A 47 -26.72 7.69 -23.80
C GLU A 47 -26.18 6.29 -23.44
N MET A 48 -26.14 5.95 -22.15
CA MET A 48 -25.64 4.65 -21.70
C MET A 48 -26.48 4.07 -20.57
N ASP A 49 -26.29 2.77 -20.32
CA ASP A 49 -26.97 2.13 -19.22
C ASP A 49 -26.52 2.71 -17.86
N LYS A 50 -27.45 2.72 -16.91
CA LYS A 50 -27.23 3.28 -15.57
C LYS A 50 -25.99 2.69 -14.87
N THR A 51 -25.72 1.41 -15.07
CA THR A 51 -24.59 0.71 -14.44
C THR A 51 -23.25 1.20 -14.98
N SER A 52 -23.12 1.32 -16.30
CA SER A 52 -21.91 1.85 -16.95
C SER A 52 -21.67 3.31 -16.56
N PHE A 53 -22.73 4.12 -16.50
CA PHE A 53 -22.63 5.52 -16.09
C PHE A 53 -22.16 5.66 -14.62
N GLU A 54 -22.81 4.96 -13.69
CA GLU A 54 -22.48 5.03 -12.27
C GLU A 54 -21.06 4.51 -11.96
N THR A 55 -20.61 3.49 -12.69
CA THR A 55 -19.30 2.87 -12.45
C THR A 55 -18.15 3.68 -13.04
N TRP A 56 -18.30 4.19 -14.26
CA TRP A 56 -17.16 4.72 -15.03
C TRP A 56 -17.21 6.23 -15.27
N VAL A 57 -18.40 6.84 -15.28
CA VAL A 57 -18.60 8.23 -15.72
C VAL A 57 -18.90 9.17 -14.57
N LYS A 58 -19.86 8.80 -13.71
CA LYS A 58 -20.21 9.56 -12.49
C LYS A 58 -19.00 9.88 -11.60
N PRO A 59 -17.98 9.00 -11.45
CA PRO A 59 -16.82 9.29 -10.63
C PRO A 59 -15.78 10.22 -11.27
N LEU A 60 -16.00 10.68 -12.51
CA LEU A 60 -15.06 11.55 -13.21
C LEU A 60 -15.25 13.01 -12.79
N LYS A 61 -14.15 13.69 -12.49
CA LYS A 61 -14.17 15.11 -12.13
C LYS A 61 -13.34 15.96 -13.10
N PRO A 62 -13.77 17.19 -13.43
CA PRO A 62 -12.94 18.12 -14.18
C PRO A 62 -11.80 18.59 -13.26
N VAL A 63 -10.57 18.58 -13.76
CA VAL A 63 -9.37 18.92 -12.97
C VAL A 63 -8.86 20.30 -13.37
N SER A 64 -8.77 20.57 -14.67
CA SER A 64 -8.33 21.86 -15.18
C SER A 64 -8.64 22.00 -16.66
N TYR A 65 -8.79 23.24 -17.12
CA TYR A 65 -8.79 23.60 -18.52
C TYR A 65 -7.74 24.69 -18.77
N ARG A 66 -6.67 24.36 -19.49
CA ARG A 66 -5.59 25.29 -19.86
C ARG A 66 -5.07 25.00 -21.26
N ASP A 67 -4.80 26.04 -22.03
CA ASP A 67 -4.20 25.94 -23.38
C ASP A 67 -4.96 25.01 -24.34
N GLY A 68 -6.29 25.03 -24.25
CA GLY A 68 -7.17 24.16 -25.04
C GLY A 68 -7.13 22.69 -24.62
N VAL A 69 -6.55 22.35 -23.47
CA VAL A 69 -6.51 20.99 -22.92
C VAL A 69 -7.44 20.90 -21.71
N PHE A 70 -8.49 20.08 -21.84
CA PHE A 70 -9.41 19.77 -20.76
C PHE A 70 -8.95 18.49 -20.06
N THR A 71 -8.65 18.57 -18.77
CA THR A 71 -8.15 17.45 -17.96
C THR A 71 -9.26 16.90 -17.10
N VAL A 72 -9.53 15.60 -17.21
CA VAL A 72 -10.54 14.88 -16.42
C VAL A 72 -9.85 13.83 -15.54
N GLY A 73 -10.21 13.83 -14.27
CA GLY A 73 -9.71 12.90 -13.26
C GLY A 73 -10.56 11.64 -13.18
N ALA A 74 -9.93 10.47 -13.27
CA ALA A 74 -10.53 9.17 -12.99
C ALA A 74 -10.00 8.60 -11.67
N ARG A 75 -10.81 7.76 -11.00
CA ARG A 75 -10.50 7.18 -9.68
C ARG A 75 -9.35 6.16 -9.69
N ASN A 76 -9.14 5.46 -10.80
CA ASN A 76 -8.07 4.47 -10.96
C ASN A 76 -7.67 4.35 -12.43
N THR A 77 -6.60 3.59 -12.69
CA THR A 77 -6.07 3.36 -14.04
C THR A 77 -7.07 2.65 -14.95
N TYR A 78 -7.82 1.68 -14.43
CA TYR A 78 -8.85 0.96 -15.20
C TYR A 78 -9.97 1.88 -15.72
N GLY A 79 -10.46 2.78 -14.87
CA GLY A 79 -11.49 3.75 -15.24
C GLY A 79 -10.97 4.79 -16.22
N ARG A 80 -9.73 5.25 -16.02
CA ARG A 80 -9.05 6.11 -17.00
C ARG A 80 -9.03 5.45 -18.37
N ASP A 81 -8.56 4.21 -18.45
CA ASP A 81 -8.37 3.50 -19.72
C ASP A 81 -9.72 3.19 -20.40
N TRP A 82 -10.75 2.83 -19.62
CA TRP A 82 -12.09 2.59 -20.16
C TRP A 82 -12.72 3.87 -20.75
N VAL A 83 -12.66 4.97 -20.02
CA VAL A 83 -13.23 6.26 -20.44
C VAL A 83 -12.45 6.83 -21.62
N GLU A 84 -11.12 6.70 -21.60
CA GLU A 84 -10.27 7.11 -22.71
C GLU A 84 -10.56 6.31 -23.98
N ALA A 85 -10.77 5.00 -23.88
CA ALA A 85 -11.06 4.16 -25.04
C ALA A 85 -12.47 4.42 -25.62
N ARG A 86 -13.47 4.68 -24.77
CA ARG A 86 -14.89 4.68 -25.19
C ARG A 86 -15.51 6.06 -25.32
N LEU A 87 -15.14 7.00 -24.45
CA LEU A 87 -15.82 8.29 -24.32
C LEU A 87 -15.01 9.47 -24.81
N ARG A 88 -13.72 9.29 -25.09
CA ARG A 88 -12.83 10.38 -25.54
C ARG A 88 -13.38 11.17 -26.72
N SER A 89 -13.76 10.50 -27.80
CA SER A 89 -14.28 11.16 -29.00
C SER A 89 -15.60 11.88 -28.70
N ARG A 90 -16.50 11.24 -27.95
CA ARG A 90 -17.82 11.78 -27.62
C ARG A 90 -17.73 13.04 -26.76
N VAL A 91 -16.95 12.98 -25.69
CA VAL A 91 -16.74 14.09 -24.75
C VAL A 91 -16.01 15.25 -25.44
N THR A 92 -15.04 14.95 -26.30
CA THR A 92 -14.34 15.99 -27.09
C THR A 92 -15.33 16.77 -27.96
N HIS A 93 -16.22 16.11 -28.70
CA HIS A 93 -17.21 16.80 -29.53
C HIS A 93 -18.21 17.63 -28.70
N MET A 94 -18.61 17.16 -27.52
CA MET A 94 -19.47 17.94 -26.61
C MET A 94 -18.75 19.21 -26.12
N LEU A 95 -17.50 19.06 -25.68
CA LEU A 95 -16.69 20.18 -25.18
C LEU A 95 -16.42 21.21 -26.29
N GLU A 96 -16.13 20.76 -27.52
CA GLU A 96 -15.94 21.66 -28.66
C GLU A 96 -17.21 22.44 -29.01
N GLY A 97 -18.37 21.78 -28.95
CA GLY A 97 -19.67 22.41 -29.16
C GLY A 97 -20.02 23.45 -28.08
N MET A 98 -19.61 23.21 -26.83
CA MET A 98 -19.90 24.12 -25.71
C MET A 98 -18.88 25.27 -25.60
N LEU A 99 -17.60 24.97 -25.80
CA LEU A 99 -16.51 25.95 -25.66
C LEU A 99 -16.21 26.71 -26.96
N THR A 100 -16.89 26.37 -28.06
CA THR A 100 -16.76 27.00 -29.39
C THR A 100 -15.29 27.12 -29.85
N ALA A 101 -14.46 26.17 -29.43
CA ALA A 101 -13.02 26.13 -29.66
C ALA A 101 -12.55 24.67 -29.74
N PRO A 102 -11.45 24.36 -30.44
CA PRO A 102 -10.90 23.01 -30.48
C PRO A 102 -10.35 22.61 -29.10
N VAL A 103 -10.79 21.46 -28.57
CA VAL A 103 -10.44 20.99 -27.23
C VAL A 103 -9.71 19.66 -27.31
N ARG A 104 -8.57 19.55 -26.63
CA ARG A 104 -7.88 18.27 -26.41
C ARG A 104 -8.25 17.71 -25.05
N LEU A 105 -8.80 16.50 -25.02
CA LEU A 105 -9.15 15.82 -23.77
C LEU A 105 -7.99 14.98 -23.24
N LYS A 106 -7.65 15.16 -21.96
CA LYS A 106 -6.63 14.38 -21.24
C LYS A 106 -7.24 13.73 -20.00
N PHE A 107 -7.08 12.42 -19.86
CA PHE A 107 -7.47 11.71 -18.64
C PHE A 107 -6.28 11.51 -17.72
N THR A 108 -6.45 11.80 -16.43
CA THR A 108 -5.43 11.58 -15.40
C THR A 108 -6.04 10.80 -14.23
N VAL A 109 -5.23 10.07 -13.47
CA VAL A 109 -5.70 9.46 -12.23
C VAL A 109 -5.63 10.51 -11.14
N VAL A 110 -6.76 10.79 -10.49
CA VAL A 110 -6.83 11.67 -9.31
C VAL A 110 -7.17 10.79 -8.13
N ASN A 111 -6.22 10.63 -7.21
CA ASN A 111 -6.48 9.96 -5.93
C ASN A 111 -7.34 10.90 -5.07
N GLU A 112 -8.65 10.68 -5.09
CA GLU A 112 -9.62 11.34 -4.20
C GLU A 112 -9.47 10.87 -2.74
N PHE A 113 -8.36 11.19 -2.07
CA PHE A 113 -8.26 10.99 -0.61
C PHE A 113 -8.83 12.13 0.23
N PHE A 114 -9.36 13.21 -0.37
CA PHE A 114 -10.05 14.27 0.37
C PHE A 114 -11.15 14.92 -0.50
N HIS A 115 -12.41 14.50 -0.28
CA HIS A 115 -13.62 15.32 -0.06
C HIS A 115 -14.88 14.43 -0.17
N GLU A 116 -15.71 14.51 0.87
CA GLU A 116 -16.92 13.72 1.16
C GLU A 116 -18.11 14.08 0.24
N GLU A 117 -18.90 13.09 -0.17
CA GLU A 117 -20.29 12.86 0.27
C GLU A 117 -21.00 11.79 -0.59
N ASP A 118 -21.69 10.90 0.11
CA ASP A 118 -22.83 10.03 -0.24
C ASP A 118 -22.81 9.11 -1.47
N GLY A 119 -22.78 7.80 -1.18
CA GLY A 119 -23.03 6.74 -2.14
C GLY A 119 -22.88 5.35 -1.53
N GLU A 120 -23.90 4.92 -0.81
CA GLU A 120 -24.10 3.57 -0.25
C GLU A 120 -23.80 2.46 -1.27
N PRO A 121 -23.05 1.38 -0.91
CA PRO A 121 -22.74 0.31 -1.85
C PRO A 121 -23.88 -0.69 -1.97
N ALA A 122 -24.44 -0.82 -3.18
CA ALA A 122 -25.41 -1.86 -3.54
C ALA A 122 -24.77 -3.27 -3.58
N PRO A 123 -25.54 -4.34 -3.31
CA PRO A 123 -25.02 -5.65 -2.95
C PRO A 123 -24.58 -6.49 -4.15
N ARG A 124 -23.50 -7.25 -3.98
CA ARG A 124 -23.02 -8.23 -4.95
C ARG A 124 -23.87 -9.50 -4.82
N LYS A 125 -24.63 -9.84 -5.88
CA LYS A 125 -25.39 -11.09 -5.99
C LYS A 125 -24.43 -12.30 -5.96
N GLU A 126 -24.59 -13.16 -4.97
CA GLU A 126 -23.98 -14.49 -4.93
C GLU A 126 -24.63 -15.43 -5.95
N LYS A 127 -23.83 -16.35 -6.49
CA LYS A 127 -24.30 -17.60 -7.09
C LYS A 127 -23.88 -18.76 -6.18
N PRO A 128 -24.70 -19.82 -6.07
CA PRO A 128 -24.67 -20.74 -4.94
C PRO A 128 -23.66 -21.87 -5.15
N SER A 129 -22.97 -22.26 -4.08
CA SER A 129 -22.21 -23.51 -4.01
C SER A 129 -22.76 -24.40 -2.90
N VAL A 130 -23.25 -25.54 -3.37
CA VAL A 130 -23.65 -26.80 -2.75
C VAL A 130 -23.01 -27.10 -1.38
N GLN A 131 -23.85 -27.39 -0.39
CA GLN A 131 -23.49 -28.08 0.85
C GLN A 131 -23.49 -29.60 0.63
N PRO A 132 -22.56 -30.35 1.23
CA PRO A 132 -22.82 -31.72 1.65
C PRO A 132 -23.19 -31.75 3.13
N SER A 133 -24.35 -32.35 3.39
CA SER A 133 -24.78 -32.91 4.67
C SER A 133 -23.85 -34.05 5.09
N ASP A 134 -23.60 -34.18 6.39
CA ASP A 134 -23.49 -35.49 7.02
C ASP A 134 -24.03 -35.43 8.46
N ASP A 135 -24.83 -36.45 8.75
CA ASP A 135 -25.56 -36.73 9.98
C ASP A 135 -24.66 -37.49 10.99
N GLU A 136 -24.80 -37.09 12.26
CA GLU A 136 -24.79 -37.95 13.47
C GLU A 136 -23.45 -38.51 14.08
N PRO A 137 -23.44 -39.00 15.35
CA PRO A 137 -23.23 -38.19 16.56
C PRO A 137 -22.08 -38.69 17.48
N SER A 138 -21.62 -37.87 18.45
CA SER A 138 -20.76 -38.35 19.55
C SER A 138 -20.95 -37.54 20.84
N LYS A 139 -20.97 -38.28 21.95
CA LYS A 139 -21.42 -37.98 23.34
C LYS A 139 -20.66 -36.86 24.09
N PRO A 140 -21.25 -36.32 25.19
CA PRO A 140 -20.75 -35.15 25.89
C PRO A 140 -19.60 -35.50 26.84
N VAL A 141 -18.59 -34.63 26.90
CA VAL A 141 -17.57 -34.60 27.96
C VAL A 141 -17.73 -33.31 28.74
N ASP A 142 -17.97 -33.45 30.04
CA ASP A 142 -18.08 -32.38 31.01
C ASP A 142 -16.94 -31.37 30.91
N ARG A 143 -17.29 -30.10 30.69
CA ARG A 143 -16.43 -28.95 31.00
C ARG A 143 -17.26 -27.89 31.70
N GLU A 144 -16.81 -27.56 32.90
CA GLU A 144 -17.31 -26.55 33.84
C GLU A 144 -17.74 -25.23 33.16
N PRO A 145 -18.68 -24.48 33.75
CA PRO A 145 -19.19 -23.25 33.16
C PRO A 145 -18.05 -22.22 33.01
N ARG A 146 -17.72 -21.93 31.76
CA ARG A 146 -16.85 -20.84 31.35
C ARG A 146 -17.43 -19.55 31.93
N ARG A 147 -16.80 -19.03 32.99
CA ARG A 147 -17.07 -17.69 33.52
C ARG A 147 -17.19 -16.71 32.35
N GLU A 148 -18.37 -16.11 32.23
CA GLU A 148 -18.61 -15.00 31.33
C GLU A 148 -17.53 -13.96 31.58
N ARG A 149 -16.64 -13.77 30.60
CA ARG A 149 -15.79 -12.58 30.58
C ARG A 149 -16.76 -11.43 30.37
N THR A 150 -17.00 -10.67 31.42
CA THR A 150 -17.60 -9.34 31.35
C THR A 150 -16.96 -8.62 30.18
N GLN A 151 -17.79 -8.23 29.21
CA GLN A 151 -17.36 -7.43 28.07
C GLN A 151 -16.87 -6.10 28.63
N GLY A 152 -15.57 -6.03 28.93
CA GLY A 152 -14.90 -4.77 29.25
C GLY A 152 -15.10 -3.84 28.06
N GLU A 153 -15.43 -2.59 28.37
CA GLU A 153 -15.63 -1.53 27.38
C GLU A 153 -14.53 -1.59 26.31
N PRO A 154 -14.88 -1.46 25.02
CA PRO A 154 -13.90 -1.56 23.96
C PRO A 154 -12.79 -0.54 24.21
N SER A 155 -11.55 -1.04 24.38
CA SER A 155 -10.36 -0.22 24.59
C SER A 155 -10.41 1.03 23.70
N GLU A 156 -10.08 2.21 24.21
CA GLU A 156 -10.08 3.47 23.45
C GLU A 156 -9.37 3.33 22.11
N ARG A 157 -8.31 2.51 22.06
CA ARG A 157 -7.62 2.11 20.83
C ARG A 157 -8.59 1.45 19.85
N LYS A 158 -9.37 0.46 20.28
CA LYS A 158 -10.37 -0.23 19.45
C LYS A 158 -11.48 0.72 18.96
N ILE A 159 -11.88 1.71 19.74
CA ILE A 159 -12.87 2.74 19.35
C ILE A 159 -12.29 3.69 18.31
N LEU A 160 -11.06 4.19 18.52
CA LEU A 160 -10.33 5.03 17.56
C LEU A 160 -10.04 4.28 16.26
N LEU A 161 -9.63 3.01 16.36
CA LEU A 161 -9.43 2.12 15.22
C LEU A 161 -10.74 1.87 14.48
N ALA A 162 -11.87 1.63 15.16
CA ALA A 162 -13.17 1.46 14.49
C ALA A 162 -13.62 2.74 13.76
N ARG A 163 -13.31 3.92 14.30
CA ARG A 163 -13.65 5.22 13.69
C ARG A 163 -12.76 5.54 12.48
N ALA A 164 -11.48 5.16 12.52
CA ALA A 164 -10.54 5.34 11.42
C ALA A 164 -10.63 4.21 10.35
N TYR A 165 -11.06 3.01 10.76
CA TYR A 165 -11.06 1.78 9.95
C TYR A 165 -12.43 1.15 9.72
N GLY A 166 -13.51 1.89 9.99
CA GLY A 166 -14.89 1.43 9.76
C GLY A 166 -15.26 1.23 8.28
N SER A 167 -14.38 1.62 7.34
CA SER A 167 -14.58 1.38 5.91
C SER A 167 -14.08 -0.01 5.49
N GLU A 168 -14.76 -0.65 4.53
CA GLU A 168 -14.33 -1.90 3.87
C GLU A 168 -12.85 -1.85 3.42
N ARG A 169 -12.39 -0.67 2.98
CA ARG A 169 -10.99 -0.41 2.63
C ARG A 169 -10.04 -0.73 3.78
N ALA A 170 -10.35 -0.25 4.98
CA ALA A 170 -9.46 -0.44 6.12
C ALA A 170 -9.53 -1.87 6.69
N ARG A 171 -10.65 -2.59 6.50
CA ARG A 171 -10.70 -4.05 6.73
C ARG A 171 -9.70 -4.80 5.86
N VAL A 172 -9.46 -4.33 4.64
CA VAL A 172 -8.46 -4.92 3.73
C VAL A 172 -7.05 -4.48 4.08
N ILE A 173 -6.82 -3.19 4.33
CA ILE A 173 -5.47 -2.64 4.54
C ILE A 173 -4.93 -3.00 5.93
N GLN A 174 -5.78 -2.99 6.95
CA GLN A 174 -5.42 -3.21 8.36
C GLN A 174 -4.15 -2.44 8.74
N PRO A 175 -4.14 -1.11 8.59
CA PRO A 175 -2.91 -0.30 8.75
C PRO A 175 -2.37 -0.28 10.19
N GLU A 176 -3.12 -0.77 11.17
CA GLU A 176 -2.60 -1.09 12.51
C GLU A 176 -1.70 -2.33 12.56
N ARG A 177 -1.78 -3.20 11.55
CA ARG A 177 -0.91 -4.37 11.38
C ARG A 177 0.33 -3.97 10.59
N GLY A 178 1.15 -3.12 11.22
CA GLY A 178 2.46 -2.74 10.71
C GLY A 178 3.58 -3.65 11.21
N LEU A 179 4.67 -3.71 10.46
CA LEU A 179 5.96 -4.22 10.93
C LEU A 179 6.72 -3.06 11.58
N PHE A 180 7.30 -3.32 12.74
CA PHE A 180 8.21 -2.36 13.37
C PHE A 180 9.60 -2.49 12.75
N LEU A 181 10.15 -1.35 12.32
CA LEU A 181 11.48 -1.23 11.73
C LEU A 181 12.17 -0.04 12.39
N THR A 182 13.29 -0.29 13.08
CA THR A 182 14.11 0.80 13.61
C THR A 182 14.94 1.43 12.49
N LEU A 183 15.26 2.72 12.67
CA LEU A 183 16.20 3.40 11.77
C LEU A 183 17.59 2.77 11.85
N TYR A 184 18.01 2.30 13.02
CA TYR A 184 19.29 1.62 13.18
C TYR A 184 19.38 0.35 12.32
N PHE A 185 18.36 -0.51 12.35
CA PHE A 185 18.31 -1.70 11.50
C PHE A 185 18.27 -1.33 10.01
N PHE A 186 17.55 -0.27 9.64
CA PHE A 186 17.46 0.17 8.25
C PHE A 186 18.75 0.82 7.72
N GLU A 187 19.46 1.60 8.54
CA GLU A 187 20.62 2.38 8.10
C GLU A 187 21.94 1.61 8.27
N HIS A 188 22.07 0.81 9.32
CA HIS A 188 23.35 0.17 9.68
C HIS A 188 23.37 -1.32 9.32
N TRP A 189 22.25 -2.03 9.45
CA TRP A 189 22.20 -3.46 9.14
C TRP A 189 21.82 -3.78 7.70
N LEU A 190 20.87 -3.06 7.11
CA LEU A 190 20.45 -3.31 5.72
C LEU A 190 21.62 -3.33 4.72
N PRO A 191 22.63 -2.44 4.78
CA PRO A 191 23.78 -2.51 3.89
C PRO A 191 24.60 -3.79 4.06
N LEU A 192 24.64 -4.37 5.26
CA LEU A 192 25.41 -5.57 5.59
C LEU A 192 24.68 -6.86 5.21
N VAL A 193 23.38 -6.96 5.49
CA VAL A 193 22.59 -8.19 5.28
C VAL A 193 21.84 -8.20 3.95
N GLY A 194 21.56 -7.03 3.37
CA GLY A 194 20.82 -6.86 2.14
C GLY A 194 19.29 -6.95 2.29
N HIS A 195 18.58 -6.51 1.23
CA HIS A 195 17.11 -6.38 1.23
C HIS A 195 16.37 -7.71 1.42
N SER A 196 16.89 -8.80 0.84
CA SER A 196 16.29 -10.12 1.00
C SER A 196 16.36 -10.62 2.44
N ALA A 197 17.50 -10.42 3.11
CA ALA A 197 17.63 -10.77 4.52
C ALA A 197 16.75 -9.90 5.40
N LEU A 198 16.69 -8.59 5.14
CA LEU A 198 15.78 -7.66 5.83
C LEU A 198 14.32 -8.17 5.78
N ALA A 199 13.83 -8.50 4.58
CA ALA A 199 12.45 -8.98 4.39
C ALA A 199 12.19 -10.29 5.15
N VAL A 200 13.13 -11.22 5.13
CA VAL A 200 13.02 -12.51 5.86
C VAL A 200 13.05 -12.30 7.37
N ILE A 201 13.92 -11.44 7.89
CA ILE A 201 14.00 -11.11 9.33
C ILE A 201 12.70 -10.45 9.79
N LEU A 202 12.17 -9.48 9.04
CA LEU A 202 10.92 -8.82 9.37
C LEU A 202 9.72 -9.79 9.30
N ALA A 203 9.67 -10.67 8.30
CA ALA A 203 8.67 -11.72 8.22
C ALA A 203 8.74 -12.66 9.42
N ALA A 204 9.94 -13.09 9.82
CA ALA A 204 10.17 -13.90 11.01
C ALA A 204 9.70 -13.22 12.30
N ARG A 205 10.06 -11.95 12.50
CA ARG A 205 9.60 -11.13 13.63
C ARG A 205 8.08 -10.96 13.67
N SER A 206 7.44 -10.85 12.51
CA SER A 206 5.96 -10.74 12.40
C SER A 206 5.20 -11.97 12.90
N MET A 207 5.85 -13.14 12.90
CA MET A 207 5.28 -14.39 13.41
C MET A 207 5.45 -14.54 14.92
N CYS A 208 6.23 -13.65 15.54
CA CYS A 208 6.56 -13.64 16.95
C CYS A 208 5.78 -12.54 17.68
N PHE A 209 5.84 -12.57 19.00
CA PHE A 209 5.20 -11.56 19.85
C PHE A 209 6.18 -11.09 20.93
N TRP A 210 6.32 -9.77 21.06
CA TRP A 210 7.07 -9.15 22.14
C TRP A 210 6.27 -7.97 22.69
N ASN A 211 6.06 -7.96 24.00
CA ASN A 211 5.46 -6.84 24.70
C ASN A 211 6.49 -6.22 25.66
N PRO A 212 7.10 -5.07 25.30
CA PRO A 212 8.13 -4.43 26.12
C PRO A 212 7.64 -4.00 27.51
N LYS A 213 6.33 -3.73 27.67
CA LYS A 213 5.77 -3.27 28.95
C LYS A 213 5.56 -4.39 29.95
N THR A 214 5.25 -5.60 29.47
CA THR A 214 5.01 -6.77 30.32
C THR A 214 6.19 -7.74 30.35
N GLY A 215 7.17 -7.56 29.46
CA GLY A 215 8.29 -8.50 29.27
C GLY A 215 7.88 -9.82 28.62
N GLU A 216 6.63 -9.96 28.15
CA GLU A 216 6.19 -11.19 27.50
C GLU A 216 6.89 -11.34 26.14
N LEU A 217 7.63 -12.44 25.99
CA LEU A 217 8.39 -12.77 24.80
C LEU A 217 7.97 -14.15 24.29
N ARG A 218 7.52 -14.19 23.04
CA ARG A 218 7.23 -15.42 22.28
C ARG A 218 7.94 -15.31 20.95
N ASN A 219 9.19 -15.75 20.92
CA ASN A 219 10.09 -15.61 19.80
C ASN A 219 10.55 -16.96 19.21
N ARG A 220 9.88 -18.04 19.64
CA ARG A 220 9.99 -19.37 19.04
C ARG A 220 8.73 -19.63 18.22
N VAL A 221 8.89 -20.02 16.96
CA VAL A 221 7.78 -20.34 16.07
C VAL A 221 8.03 -21.63 15.29
N GLU A 222 7.02 -22.49 15.21
CA GLU A 222 7.02 -23.65 14.32
C GLU A 222 6.47 -23.22 12.96
N THR A 223 7.20 -23.48 11.88
CA THR A 223 6.84 -23.04 10.53
C THR A 223 7.55 -23.91 9.47
N ASP A 224 7.46 -23.54 8.19
CA ASP A 224 8.26 -24.11 7.12
C ASP A 224 8.88 -23.02 6.23
N MET A 225 9.79 -23.42 5.34
CA MET A 225 10.51 -22.50 4.47
C MET A 225 9.58 -21.78 3.46
N ALA A 226 8.48 -22.42 3.07
CA ALA A 226 7.53 -21.88 2.11
C ALA A 226 6.66 -20.79 2.75
N GLU A 227 6.25 -20.99 4.00
CA GLU A 227 5.52 -19.99 4.77
C GLU A 227 6.36 -18.74 5.02
N ILE A 228 7.64 -18.90 5.42
CA ILE A 228 8.57 -17.77 5.56
C ILE A 228 8.73 -17.04 4.22
N ALA A 229 8.94 -17.78 3.13
CA ALA A 229 9.10 -17.22 1.79
C ALA A 229 7.88 -16.41 1.36
N ALA A 230 6.67 -16.94 1.58
CA ALA A 230 5.42 -16.26 1.27
C ALA A 230 5.25 -14.96 2.10
N LYS A 231 5.53 -14.99 3.40
CA LYS A 231 5.45 -13.80 4.26
C LYS A 231 6.50 -12.74 3.88
N ALA A 232 7.70 -13.17 3.52
CA ALA A 232 8.80 -12.29 3.10
C ALA A 232 8.68 -11.85 1.64
N ASN A 233 7.74 -12.39 0.86
CA ASN A 233 7.59 -12.16 -0.59
C ASN A 233 8.88 -12.44 -1.38
N VAL A 234 9.56 -13.53 -1.05
CA VAL A 234 10.78 -14.00 -1.74
C VAL A 234 10.67 -15.47 -2.10
N SER A 235 11.65 -16.01 -2.85
CA SER A 235 11.69 -17.43 -3.16
C SER A 235 12.15 -18.27 -1.96
N VAL A 236 11.74 -19.55 -1.91
CA VAL A 236 12.23 -20.52 -0.91
C VAL A 236 13.75 -20.65 -0.96
N ARG A 237 14.36 -20.54 -2.15
CA ARG A 237 15.81 -20.56 -2.31
C ARG A 237 16.45 -19.37 -1.59
N THR A 238 15.90 -18.18 -1.78
CA THR A 238 16.35 -16.96 -1.10
C THR A 238 16.27 -17.10 0.41
N VAL A 239 15.19 -17.69 0.95
CA VAL A 239 15.10 -17.96 2.41
C VAL A 239 16.23 -18.86 2.88
N LYS A 240 16.52 -19.95 2.15
CA LYS A 240 17.63 -20.86 2.50
C LYS A 240 18.98 -20.14 2.46
N ASP A 241 19.23 -19.36 1.43
CA ASP A 241 20.49 -18.61 1.27
C ASP A 241 20.65 -17.57 2.40
N VAL A 242 19.57 -16.88 2.78
CA VAL A 242 19.54 -15.92 3.90
C VAL A 242 19.78 -16.62 5.24
N LEU A 243 19.11 -17.73 5.52
CA LEU A 243 19.26 -18.46 6.78
C LEU A 243 20.65 -19.12 6.92
N ALA A 244 21.32 -19.40 5.81
CA ALA A 244 22.71 -19.87 5.79
C ALA A 244 23.73 -18.72 5.95
N GLY A 245 23.31 -17.46 5.82
CA GLY A 245 24.19 -16.30 5.93
C GLY A 245 24.71 -16.12 7.36
N GLU A 246 26.02 -15.93 7.50
CA GLU A 246 26.70 -15.85 8.80
C GLU A 246 26.12 -14.74 9.70
N LEU A 247 25.95 -13.53 9.17
CA LEU A 247 25.39 -12.41 9.93
C LEU A 247 23.96 -12.69 10.40
N VAL A 248 23.13 -13.27 9.54
CA VAL A 248 21.74 -13.59 9.88
C VAL A 248 21.70 -14.67 10.96
N ARG A 249 22.51 -15.72 10.82
CA ARG A 249 22.60 -16.82 11.77
C ARG A 249 23.12 -16.39 13.15
N LYS A 250 24.14 -15.53 13.14
CA LYS A 250 24.77 -15.04 14.37
C LYS A 250 23.87 -14.05 15.12
N TYR A 251 23.23 -13.13 14.39
CA TYR A 251 22.58 -11.97 15.01
C TYR A 251 21.05 -12.01 15.03
N PHE A 252 20.38 -12.73 14.13
CA PHE A 252 18.92 -12.56 13.95
C PHE A 252 18.09 -13.83 14.04
N LEU A 253 18.47 -14.89 13.32
CA LEU A 253 17.62 -16.06 13.10
C LEU A 253 18.41 -17.35 13.24
N ARG A 254 17.90 -18.30 14.01
CA ARG A 254 18.39 -19.68 14.01
C ARG A 254 17.23 -20.65 13.85
N TYR A 255 17.47 -21.80 13.25
CA TYR A 255 16.40 -22.80 13.11
C TYR A 255 16.91 -24.22 13.32
N THR A 256 16.01 -25.08 13.78
CA THR A 256 16.22 -26.52 13.83
C THR A 256 15.24 -27.22 12.90
N VAL A 257 15.68 -28.31 12.28
CA VAL A 257 14.82 -29.10 11.41
C VAL A 257 13.96 -30.05 12.24
N ARG A 258 12.65 -29.97 12.08
CA ARG A 258 11.73 -30.92 12.68
C ARG A 258 11.54 -32.11 11.77
N ARG A 259 11.78 -33.31 12.31
CA ARG A 259 11.64 -34.56 11.59
C ARG A 259 10.48 -35.37 12.17
N MET A 260 9.69 -35.98 11.31
CA MET A 260 8.63 -36.91 11.71
C MET A 260 8.88 -38.28 11.09
N MET A 261 8.60 -39.32 11.87
CA MET A 261 8.65 -40.69 11.39
C MET A 261 7.39 -40.98 10.58
N THR A 262 7.57 -41.39 9.32
CA THR A 262 6.49 -41.90 8.48
C THR A 262 6.71 -43.38 8.20
N PRO A 263 5.69 -44.15 7.78
CA PRO A 263 5.87 -45.55 7.39
C PRO A 263 6.95 -45.75 6.30
N ASN A 264 7.23 -44.71 5.51
CA ASN A 264 8.24 -44.71 4.44
C ASN A 264 9.59 -44.09 4.86
N GLY A 265 9.83 -43.94 6.16
CA GLY A 265 11.07 -43.38 6.73
C GLY A 265 10.92 -41.98 7.32
N VAL A 266 12.05 -41.38 7.69
CA VAL A 266 12.12 -40.05 8.32
C VAL A 266 11.88 -38.98 7.27
N ARG A 267 10.83 -38.15 7.45
CA ARG A 267 10.54 -36.99 6.60
C ARG A 267 10.68 -35.69 7.39
N THR A 268 10.97 -34.60 6.67
CA THR A 268 10.98 -33.26 7.24
C THR A 268 9.54 -32.78 7.45
N ALA A 269 9.19 -32.47 8.68
CA ALA A 269 7.87 -31.97 9.07
C ALA A 269 7.78 -30.43 9.03
N GLY A 270 8.93 -29.76 9.04
CA GLY A 270 9.04 -28.30 9.08
C GLY A 270 10.31 -27.87 9.79
N ILE A 271 10.32 -26.65 10.30
CA ILE A 271 11.39 -26.10 11.13
C ILE A 271 10.83 -25.47 12.40
N THR A 272 11.65 -25.42 13.44
CA THR A 272 11.44 -24.52 14.56
C THR A 272 12.39 -23.35 14.35
N LEU A 273 11.87 -22.13 14.34
CA LEU A 273 12.65 -20.90 14.19
C LEU A 273 12.74 -20.19 15.54
N MET A 274 13.95 -19.78 15.90
CA MET A 274 14.27 -18.88 16.99
C MET A 274 14.60 -17.50 16.41
N VAL A 275 13.91 -16.47 16.90
CA VAL A 275 13.94 -15.12 16.32
C VAL A 275 14.42 -14.12 17.35
N ARG A 276 15.38 -13.27 16.97
CA ARG A 276 15.77 -12.11 17.77
C ARG A 276 14.80 -10.96 17.53
N MET A 277 14.17 -10.47 18.60
CA MET A 277 13.09 -9.48 18.53
C MET A 277 13.59 -8.03 18.67
N ASP A 278 14.76 -7.84 19.25
CA ASP A 278 15.52 -6.59 19.31
C ASP A 278 16.53 -6.48 18.15
N ASP A 279 17.08 -5.28 17.94
CA ASP A 279 18.11 -5.02 16.94
C ASP A 279 19.51 -5.02 17.61
N PRO A 280 20.37 -6.02 17.34
CA PRO A 280 21.74 -6.05 17.87
C PRO A 280 22.59 -4.91 17.34
N LEU A 281 23.70 -4.62 18.01
CA LEU A 281 24.73 -3.74 17.43
C LEU A 281 25.42 -4.40 16.24
N THR A 282 25.72 -3.61 15.19
CA THR A 282 26.55 -4.10 14.08
C THR A 282 27.95 -4.50 14.57
N PRO A 283 28.66 -5.40 13.87
CA PRO A 283 30.03 -5.75 14.25
C PRO A 283 30.96 -4.53 14.36
N GLU A 284 30.84 -3.57 13.43
CA GLU A 284 31.61 -2.33 13.46
C GLU A 284 31.30 -1.50 14.71
N ASP A 285 30.02 -1.33 15.06
CA ASP A 285 29.64 -0.57 16.24
C ASP A 285 30.05 -1.27 17.54
N GLN A 286 30.03 -2.61 17.58
CA GLN A 286 30.55 -3.39 18.71
C GLN A 286 32.05 -3.14 18.91
N ASP A 287 32.83 -3.11 17.83
CA ASP A 287 34.26 -2.86 17.86
C ASP A 287 34.58 -1.42 18.28
N VAL A 288 33.87 -0.43 17.70
CA VAL A 288 34.07 1.00 18.00
C VAL A 288 33.70 1.34 19.44
N LEU A 289 32.58 0.79 19.93
CA LEU A 289 32.10 1.05 21.29
C LEU A 289 32.74 0.12 22.33
N ASN A 290 33.50 -0.89 21.90
CA ASN A 290 34.02 -1.96 22.73
C ASN A 290 32.90 -2.63 23.57
N LEU A 291 31.76 -2.86 22.92
CA LEU A 291 30.56 -3.49 23.49
C LEU A 291 30.30 -4.81 22.76
N PRO A 292 30.97 -5.92 23.14
CA PRO A 292 30.74 -7.19 22.49
C PRO A 292 29.32 -7.71 22.79
N GLU A 293 28.65 -8.24 21.77
CA GLU A 293 27.43 -9.04 21.90
C GLU A 293 27.76 -10.40 22.55
N ALA A 294 28.08 -10.38 23.85
CA ALA A 294 28.45 -11.57 24.62
C ALA A 294 27.24 -12.38 25.11
N GLU A 295 26.03 -11.83 24.98
CA GLU A 295 24.82 -12.48 25.46
C GLU A 295 24.29 -13.49 24.41
N ARG A 296 24.30 -14.76 24.80
CA ARG A 296 23.73 -15.83 23.98
C ARG A 296 22.21 -15.66 23.94
N TRP A 297 21.71 -15.09 22.84
CA TRP A 297 20.28 -14.78 22.66
C TRP A 297 19.41 -16.00 22.29
N TYR A 298 20.00 -17.18 22.07
CA TYR A 298 19.29 -18.42 21.69
C TYR A 298 19.64 -19.62 22.60
N PRO A 299 18.70 -20.55 22.82
CA PRO A 299 18.95 -21.78 23.60
C PRO A 299 19.99 -22.74 22.98
N ALA A 300 20.54 -23.64 23.82
CA ALA A 300 21.49 -24.71 23.45
C ALA A 300 21.09 -25.52 22.20
N GLU A 301 19.81 -25.87 22.10
CA GLU A 301 19.26 -26.68 21.00
C GLU A 301 19.31 -26.02 19.61
N PHE A 302 19.58 -24.71 19.51
CA PHE A 302 19.77 -24.01 18.24
C PHE A 302 21.25 -23.76 17.91
N GLU A 303 22.17 -24.30 18.70
CA GLU A 303 23.60 -24.30 18.38
C GLU A 303 23.85 -25.22 17.19
N ASP A 304 24.67 -24.75 16.25
CA ASP A 304 25.06 -25.60 15.13
C ASP A 304 26.12 -26.58 15.63
N GLU A 305 25.95 -27.88 15.41
CA GLU A 305 26.93 -28.92 15.77
C GLU A 305 28.31 -28.70 15.13
N THR A 306 28.41 -27.80 14.14
CA THR A 306 29.67 -27.41 13.46
C THR A 306 30.39 -26.22 14.09
N GLU A 307 29.87 -25.62 15.17
CA GLU A 307 30.46 -24.47 15.87
C GLU A 307 31.33 -24.88 17.09
N GLU A 308 31.60 -26.18 17.28
CA GLU A 308 32.60 -26.73 18.24
C GLU A 308 34.00 -26.94 17.63
#